data_AF-H0TEV3-F1
#
_entry.id   AF-H0TEV3-F1
#
_cell.length_a   1.000
_cell.length_b   1.000
_cell.length_c   1.000
_cell.angle_alpha   90.00
_cell.angle_beta   90.00
_cell.angle_gamma   90.00
#
_symmetry.space_group_name_H-M   'P 1'
#
loop_
_entity.id
_entity.type
_entity.pdbx_description
1 polymer ?
#
loop_
_entity_poly.entity_id
_entity_poly.type
_entity_poly.pdbx_seq_one_letter_code
_entity_poly.pdbx_strand_id
1 'polypeptide(L)'
;MSDPEGRRGFVGLAGGEVTALDLTTGAVIWGRTGLGQPLAANLSRLVTLHHSGGELALRLTDALTGQDIARISGLDLPNWAQEVIGEPNAICFHAKNEGTSIRVSWSLRRPYRGGAPPGPAIAGALPAAHLSGSILLDPANGDVLERGQGTAPVEQLRSVVSTDPSVLAQEQIGDRVYRLKVAPVAPGGAEMAVEASSAANGNVEWITPVGTVPDIGPTPLRP
;
A
#
# COMPACT_ATOMS: atom_id res chain seq x y z
N MET A 1 5.33 -5.84 -0.30
CA MET A 1 4.59 -6.24 -1.50
C MET A 1 5.58 -6.78 -2.50
N SER A 2 5.29 -7.94 -3.06
CA SER A 2 6.11 -8.63 -4.06
C SER A 2 5.32 -8.88 -5.34
N ASP A 3 6.02 -9.17 -6.44
CA ASP A 3 5.37 -9.77 -7.61
C ASP A 3 5.02 -11.25 -7.33
N PRO A 4 4.06 -11.86 -8.06
CA PRO A 4 3.60 -13.22 -7.79
C PRO A 4 4.68 -14.29 -7.91
N GLU A 5 5.75 -14.00 -8.65
CA GLU A 5 6.88 -14.91 -8.84
C GLU A 5 7.94 -14.76 -7.74
N GLY A 6 7.78 -13.81 -6.82
CA GLY A 6 8.73 -13.55 -5.75
C GLY A 6 10.09 -13.05 -6.24
N ARG A 7 10.16 -12.50 -7.45
CA ARG A 7 11.42 -12.01 -8.04
C ARG A 7 11.67 -10.56 -7.70
N ARG A 8 10.62 -9.76 -7.58
CA ARG A 8 10.72 -8.32 -7.30
C ARG A 8 9.89 -7.92 -6.10
N GLY A 9 10.44 -6.99 -5.33
CA GLY A 9 9.80 -6.37 -4.18
C GLY A 9 9.60 -4.89 -4.44
N PHE A 10 8.47 -4.35 -3.98
CA PHE A 10 8.17 -2.94 -4.06
C PHE A 10 7.91 -2.40 -2.66
N VAL A 11 8.66 -1.38 -2.27
CA VAL A 11 8.55 -0.73 -0.98
C VAL A 11 8.05 0.69 -1.21
N GLY A 12 6.87 0.99 -0.67
CA GLY A 12 6.38 2.36 -0.58
C GLY A 12 6.98 3.07 0.63
N LEU A 13 7.46 4.30 0.43
CA LEU A 13 8.03 5.16 1.44
C LEU A 13 7.15 6.41 1.63
N ALA A 14 7.49 7.21 2.64
CA ALA A 14 6.85 8.49 2.88
C ALA A 14 6.94 9.40 1.64
N GLY A 15 5.94 10.25 1.42
CA GLY A 15 5.90 11.15 0.26
C GLY A 15 5.58 10.48 -1.08
N GLY A 16 5.20 9.19 -1.07
CA GLY A 16 4.84 8.46 -2.28
C GLY A 16 6.03 8.04 -3.13
N GLU A 17 7.20 7.92 -2.52
CA GLU A 17 8.35 7.25 -3.13
C GLU A 17 8.15 5.74 -3.13
N VAL A 18 8.60 5.09 -4.21
CA VAL A 18 8.61 3.64 -4.32
C VAL A 18 10.00 3.20 -4.75
N THR A 19 10.53 2.21 -4.04
CA THR A 19 11.79 1.54 -4.35
C THR A 19 11.49 0.10 -4.79
N ALA A 20 11.97 -0.27 -5.97
CA ALA A 20 11.91 -1.63 -6.48
C ALA A 20 13.23 -2.36 -6.22
N LEU A 21 13.10 -3.59 -5.75
CA LEU A 21 14.20 -4.47 -5.38
C LEU A 21 14.14 -5.77 -6.17
N ASP A 22 15.31 -6.28 -6.54
CA ASP A 22 15.48 -7.68 -6.91
C ASP A 22 15.52 -8.50 -5.61
N LEU A 23 14.52 -9.36 -5.39
CA LEU A 23 14.39 -10.15 -4.15
C LEU A 23 15.38 -11.33 -4.08
N THR A 24 16.04 -11.64 -5.19
CA THR A 24 17.07 -12.68 -5.23
C THR A 24 18.37 -12.16 -4.60
N THR A 25 18.76 -10.95 -5.00
CA THR A 25 20.07 -10.34 -4.71
C THR A 25 20.01 -9.22 -3.68
N GLY A 26 18.83 -8.65 -3.44
CA GLY A 26 18.65 -7.44 -2.66
C GLY A 26 18.97 -6.15 -3.44
N ALA A 27 19.38 -6.22 -4.70
CA ALA A 27 19.78 -5.04 -5.45
C ALA A 27 18.60 -4.09 -5.70
N VAL A 28 18.83 -2.78 -5.58
CA VAL A 28 17.88 -1.76 -6.02
C VAL A 28 17.84 -1.76 -7.55
N ILE A 29 16.65 -1.99 -8.11
CA ILE A 29 16.42 -1.91 -9.56
C ILE A 29 16.18 -0.45 -9.95
N TRP A 30 15.29 0.23 -9.23
CA TRP A 30 14.99 1.65 -9.39
C TRP A 30 14.35 2.22 -8.11
N GLY A 31 14.41 3.54 -7.95
CA GLY A 31 13.69 4.30 -6.94
C GLY A 31 13.05 5.54 -7.57
N ARG A 32 11.79 5.84 -7.24
CA ARG A 32 11.05 6.94 -7.86
C ARG A 32 10.06 7.60 -6.91
N THR A 33 10.10 8.92 -6.83
CA THR A 33 9.16 9.74 -6.06
C THR A 33 7.86 10.01 -6.83
N GLY A 34 6.77 10.25 -6.10
CA GLY A 34 5.48 10.62 -6.69
C GLY A 34 4.72 9.47 -7.36
N LEU A 35 5.10 8.21 -7.12
CA LEU A 35 4.33 7.04 -7.56
C LEU A 35 3.17 6.73 -6.61
N GLY A 36 3.28 7.06 -5.33
CA GLY A 36 2.25 6.78 -4.31
C GLY A 36 2.47 5.44 -3.62
N GLN A 37 1.39 4.85 -3.10
CA GLN A 37 1.42 3.61 -2.33
C GLN A 37 1.28 2.38 -3.24
N PRO A 38 2.21 1.41 -3.22
CA PRO A 38 2.06 0.15 -3.95
C PRO A 38 0.82 -0.64 -3.50
N LEU A 39 -0.01 -1.10 -4.44
CA LEU A 39 -1.23 -1.88 -4.17
C LEU A 39 -1.15 -3.32 -4.70
N ALA A 40 -0.71 -3.49 -5.95
CA ALA A 40 -0.48 -4.80 -6.56
C ALA A 40 0.68 -4.72 -7.54
N ALA A 41 1.34 -5.85 -7.76
CA ALA A 41 2.29 -6.03 -8.84
C ALA A 41 2.02 -7.35 -9.57
N ASN A 42 2.42 -7.38 -10.83
CA ASN A 42 2.63 -8.59 -11.60
C ASN A 42 4.04 -8.56 -12.21
N LEU A 43 4.36 -9.53 -13.07
CA LEU A 43 5.68 -9.64 -13.71
C LEU A 43 6.15 -8.39 -14.47
N SER A 44 5.24 -7.56 -14.96
CA SER A 44 5.54 -6.45 -15.86
C SER A 44 5.00 -5.11 -15.37
N ARG A 45 4.08 -5.11 -14.39
CA ARG A 45 3.36 -3.92 -13.97
C ARG A 45 3.31 -3.79 -12.46
N LEU A 46 3.34 -2.54 -12.04
CA LEU A 46 3.08 -2.09 -10.69
C LEU A 46 1.86 -1.17 -10.72
N VAL A 47 0.86 -1.49 -9.90
CA VAL A 47 -0.28 -0.62 -9.63
C VAL A 47 -0.05 0.08 -8.29
N THR A 48 -0.07 1.40 -8.31
CA THR A 48 0.03 2.23 -7.11
C THR A 48 -1.21 3.10 -6.94
N LEU A 49 -1.54 3.41 -5.68
CA LEU A 49 -2.51 4.43 -5.30
C LEU A 49 -1.79 5.76 -5.11
N HIS A 50 -2.15 6.74 -5.92
CA HIS A 50 -1.56 8.07 -5.88
C HIS A 50 -2.61 9.09 -5.47
N HIS A 51 -2.27 9.91 -4.48
CA HIS A 51 -3.08 11.05 -4.06
C HIS A 51 -2.39 12.35 -4.47
N SER A 52 -3.04 13.13 -5.33
CA SER A 52 -2.54 14.45 -5.73
C SER A 52 -3.69 15.38 -6.05
N GLY A 53 -3.60 16.63 -5.57
CA GLY A 53 -4.60 17.66 -5.87
C GLY A 53 -6.01 17.35 -5.37
N GLY A 54 -6.16 16.55 -4.30
CA GLY A 54 -7.48 16.13 -3.82
C GLY A 54 -8.17 15.11 -4.74
N GLU A 55 -7.40 14.32 -5.47
CA GLU A 55 -7.93 13.20 -6.26
C GLU A 55 -7.12 11.93 -5.94
N LEU A 56 -7.84 10.83 -5.71
CA LEU A 56 -7.27 9.50 -5.71
C LEU A 56 -7.29 8.96 -7.13
N ALA A 57 -6.11 8.62 -7.63
CA ALA A 57 -5.93 7.96 -8.91
C ALA A 57 -5.07 6.71 -8.73
N LEU A 58 -5.30 5.72 -9.58
CA LEU A 58 -4.36 4.61 -9.70
C LEU A 58 -3.33 4.97 -10.77
N ARG A 59 -2.09 4.58 -10.55
CA ARG A 59 -1.06 4.62 -11.59
C ARG A 59 -0.67 3.20 -11.95
N LEU A 60 -0.58 2.96 -13.24
CA LEU A 60 0.02 1.76 -13.80
C LEU A 60 1.43 2.13 -14.24
N THR A 61 2.42 1.42 -13.72
CA THR A 61 3.83 1.68 -13.93
C THR A 61 4.49 0.40 -14.43
N ASP A 62 5.49 0.53 -15.30
CA ASP A 62 6.32 -0.60 -15.70
C ASP A 62 7.16 -1.08 -14.50
N ALA A 63 7.03 -2.36 -14.14
CA ALA A 63 7.66 -2.92 -12.96
C ALA A 63 9.20 -2.97 -13.04
N LEU A 64 9.75 -3.01 -14.26
CA LEU A 64 11.19 -3.12 -14.50
C LEU A 64 11.89 -1.77 -14.52
N THR A 65 11.22 -0.73 -14.99
CA THR A 65 11.83 0.57 -15.25
C THR A 65 11.29 1.69 -14.35
N GLY A 66 10.15 1.47 -13.69
CA GLY A 66 9.48 2.49 -12.88
C GLY A 66 8.82 3.59 -13.72
N GLN A 67 8.70 3.42 -15.05
CA GLN A 67 8.09 4.40 -15.95
C GLN A 67 6.56 4.34 -15.92
N ASP A 68 5.91 5.50 -15.96
CA ASP A 68 4.44 5.59 -16.03
C ASP A 68 3.94 5.01 -17.36
N ILE A 69 2.92 4.16 -17.28
CA ILE A 69 2.21 3.61 -18.43
C ILE A 69 0.87 4.31 -18.57
N ALA A 70 0.11 4.36 -17.48
CA ALA A 70 -1.22 4.94 -17.47
C ALA A 70 -1.57 5.53 -16.11
N ARG A 71 -2.44 6.54 -16.12
CA ARG A 71 -3.13 7.06 -14.94
C ARG A 71 -4.60 6.74 -15.09
N ILE A 72 -5.16 6.02 -14.12
CA ILE A 72 -6.56 5.68 -14.05
C ILE A 72 -7.22 6.59 -13.02
N SER A 73 -7.98 7.56 -13.52
CA SER A 73 -8.79 8.49 -12.74
C SER A 73 -10.25 8.05 -12.71
N GLY A 74 -11.06 8.72 -11.87
CA GLY A 74 -12.50 8.50 -11.85
C GLY A 74 -12.92 7.17 -11.22
N LEU A 75 -12.41 6.89 -10.01
CA LEU A 75 -12.83 5.77 -9.14
C LEU A 75 -14.28 5.93 -8.60
N ASP A 76 -15.09 6.82 -9.18
CA ASP A 76 -16.46 7.18 -8.76
C ASP A 76 -16.62 7.36 -7.24
N LEU A 77 -15.62 7.96 -6.60
CA LEU A 77 -15.68 8.23 -5.17
C LEU A 77 -16.61 9.42 -4.90
N PRO A 78 -17.47 9.34 -3.88
CA PRO A 78 -18.35 10.44 -3.52
C PRO A 78 -17.52 11.63 -3.03
N ASN A 79 -18.07 12.83 -3.14
CA ASN A 79 -17.40 14.07 -2.72
C ASN A 79 -16.87 14.02 -1.27
N TRP A 80 -17.60 13.38 -0.35
CA TRP A 80 -17.19 13.23 1.04
C TRP A 80 -16.00 12.28 1.23
N ALA A 81 -15.68 11.41 0.24
CA ALA A 81 -14.52 10.53 0.33
C ALA A 81 -13.23 11.35 0.50
N GLN A 82 -13.18 12.55 -0.07
CA GLN A 82 -12.08 13.51 0.07
C GLN A 82 -11.82 13.92 1.53
N GLU A 83 -12.87 13.95 2.37
CA GLU A 83 -12.76 14.33 3.79
C GLU A 83 -12.04 13.28 4.64
N VAL A 84 -11.95 12.04 4.14
CA VAL A 84 -11.40 10.89 4.85
C VAL A 84 -10.09 10.37 4.24
N ILE A 85 -9.60 11.00 3.17
CA ILE A 85 -8.30 10.64 2.59
C ILE A 85 -7.20 10.95 3.59
N GLY A 86 -6.40 9.93 3.91
CA GLY A 86 -5.34 10.01 4.90
C GLY A 86 -5.75 9.57 6.30
N GLU A 87 -7.04 9.27 6.54
CA GLU A 87 -7.47 8.64 7.79
C GLU A 87 -7.26 7.12 7.73
N PRO A 88 -6.37 6.53 8.58
CA PRO A 88 -5.93 5.13 8.44
C PRO A 88 -7.04 4.07 8.53
N ASN A 89 -8.17 4.41 9.16
CA ASN A 89 -9.29 3.49 9.39
C ASN A 89 -10.54 3.81 8.54
N ALA A 90 -10.47 4.85 7.71
CA ALA A 90 -11.60 5.33 6.93
C ALA A 90 -11.53 4.90 5.47
N ILE A 91 -10.34 4.54 4.96
CA ILE A 91 -10.18 4.09 3.59
C ILE A 91 -9.31 2.84 3.57
N CYS A 92 -9.79 1.80 2.89
CA CYS A 92 -9.02 0.60 2.59
C CYS A 92 -9.03 0.36 1.08
N PHE A 93 -7.85 0.13 0.52
CA PHE A 93 -7.67 -0.35 -0.85
C PHE A 93 -7.07 -1.74 -0.80
N HIS A 94 -7.60 -2.62 -1.63
CA HIS A 94 -7.09 -3.96 -1.84
C HIS A 94 -6.90 -4.18 -3.34
N ALA A 95 -5.85 -4.88 -3.73
CA ALA A 95 -5.65 -5.25 -5.11
C ALA A 95 -5.22 -6.71 -5.20
N LYS A 96 -5.73 -7.40 -6.22
CA LYS A 96 -5.47 -8.82 -6.46
C LYS A 96 -5.32 -9.07 -7.95
N ASN A 97 -4.37 -9.92 -8.31
CA ASN A 97 -4.24 -10.42 -9.67
C ASN A 97 -5.37 -11.44 -9.94
N GLU A 98 -6.13 -11.23 -11.01
CA GLU A 98 -7.23 -12.06 -11.46
C GLU A 98 -6.98 -12.50 -12.90
N GLY A 99 -6.36 -13.68 -13.06
CA GLY A 99 -5.88 -14.14 -14.37
C GLY A 99 -4.84 -13.18 -14.94
N THR A 100 -5.15 -12.59 -16.10
CA THR A 100 -4.31 -11.58 -16.76
C THR A 100 -4.62 -10.15 -16.36
N SER A 101 -5.60 -9.94 -15.49
CA SER A 101 -6.10 -8.63 -15.09
C SER A 101 -5.78 -8.32 -13.62
N ILE A 102 -5.94 -7.06 -13.21
CA ILE A 102 -5.75 -6.65 -11.81
C ILE A 102 -7.07 -6.09 -11.30
N ARG A 103 -7.66 -6.73 -10.29
CA ARG A 103 -8.84 -6.19 -9.60
C ARG A 103 -8.37 -5.30 -8.46
N VAL A 104 -8.83 -4.06 -8.45
CA VAL A 104 -8.66 -3.13 -7.34
C VAL A 104 -10.01 -2.89 -6.70
N SER A 105 -10.14 -3.20 -5.42
CA SER A 105 -11.34 -3.00 -4.62
C SER A 105 -11.05 -1.99 -3.52
N TRP A 106 -12.06 -1.23 -3.13
CA TRP A 106 -11.94 -0.28 -2.03
C TRP A 106 -13.17 -0.31 -1.14
N SER A 107 -12.96 0.07 0.12
CA SER A 107 -14.01 0.38 1.07
C SER A 107 -13.70 1.70 1.76
N LEU A 108 -14.72 2.52 1.91
CA LEU A 108 -14.68 3.86 2.47
C LEU A 108 -15.67 3.90 3.62
N ARG A 109 -15.26 4.44 4.76
CA ARG A 109 -16.13 4.69 5.90
C ARG A 109 -16.09 6.16 6.26
N ARG A 110 -17.25 6.80 6.33
CA ARG A 110 -17.34 8.16 6.86
C ARG A 110 -17.39 8.10 8.39
N PRO A 111 -16.40 8.63 9.12
CA PRO A 111 -16.47 8.71 10.57
C PRO A 111 -17.60 9.67 10.97
N TYR A 112 -18.30 9.34 12.05
CA TYR A 112 -19.30 10.24 12.61
C TYR A 112 -18.59 11.41 13.30
N ARG A 113 -18.87 12.65 12.84
CA ARG A 113 -18.29 13.89 13.38
C ARG A 113 -19.32 14.77 14.12
N GLY A 114 -20.49 14.22 14.49
CA GLY A 114 -21.58 14.93 15.19
C GLY A 114 -21.55 14.76 16.72
N GLY A 115 -22.55 15.34 17.41
CA GLY A 115 -22.73 15.33 18.88
C GLY A 115 -23.09 13.96 19.46
N ALA A 116 -24.11 13.85 20.32
CA ALA A 116 -24.46 12.56 20.95
C ALA A 116 -24.57 11.43 19.90
N PRO A 117 -23.98 10.25 20.16
CA PRO A 117 -23.99 9.15 19.21
C PRO A 117 -25.43 8.78 18.84
N PRO A 118 -25.73 8.53 17.56
CA PRO A 118 -27.07 8.14 17.15
C PRO A 118 -27.48 6.86 17.89
N GLY A 119 -28.70 6.81 18.40
CA GLY A 119 -29.24 5.60 19.00
C GLY A 119 -29.18 4.41 18.03
N PRO A 120 -29.17 3.16 18.51
CA PRO A 120 -28.97 1.96 17.68
C PRO A 120 -29.99 1.81 16.53
N ALA A 121 -31.21 2.35 16.70
CA ALA A 121 -32.24 2.37 15.65
C ALA A 121 -31.91 3.35 14.49
N ILE A 122 -31.09 4.38 14.72
CA ILE A 122 -30.71 5.41 13.74
C ILE A 122 -29.37 5.05 13.08
N ALA A 123 -28.46 4.39 13.82
CA ALA A 123 -27.17 3.95 13.30
C ALA A 123 -27.28 3.04 12.06
N GLY A 124 -28.34 2.23 11.97
CA GLY A 124 -28.64 1.39 10.81
C GLY A 124 -29.38 2.09 9.66
N ALA A 125 -29.87 3.32 9.87
CA ALA A 125 -30.71 4.07 8.91
C ALA A 125 -30.00 5.30 8.31
N LEU A 126 -28.80 5.64 8.79
CA LEU A 126 -27.98 6.69 8.18
C LEU A 126 -27.56 6.25 6.76
N PRO A 127 -27.59 7.16 5.75
CA PRO A 127 -27.14 6.85 4.40
C PRO A 127 -25.77 6.22 4.49
N ALA A 128 -25.62 5.04 3.88
CA ALA A 128 -24.53 4.11 4.13
C ALA A 128 -23.22 4.85 4.44
N ALA A 129 -22.87 4.91 5.73
CA ALA A 129 -21.60 5.45 6.20
C ALA A 129 -20.42 4.60 5.71
N HIS A 130 -20.70 3.65 4.83
CA HIS A 130 -19.81 2.71 4.22
C HIS A 130 -20.12 2.67 2.71
N LEU A 131 -19.12 2.95 1.88
CA LEU A 131 -19.18 2.74 0.43
C LEU A 131 -18.12 1.72 0.07
N SER A 132 -18.42 0.84 -0.88
CA SER A 132 -17.41 -0.04 -1.45
C SER A 132 -17.54 -0.10 -2.96
N GLY A 133 -16.41 -0.28 -3.64
CA GLY A 133 -16.32 -0.29 -5.09
C GLY A 133 -15.19 -1.20 -5.55
N SER A 134 -15.21 -1.54 -6.83
CA SER A 134 -14.10 -2.24 -7.47
C SER A 134 -14.00 -1.90 -8.94
N ILE A 135 -12.79 -1.98 -9.47
CA ILE A 135 -12.53 -1.99 -10.91
C ILE A 135 -11.66 -3.19 -11.26
N LEU A 136 -11.85 -3.70 -12.48
CA LEU A 136 -10.93 -4.63 -13.11
C LEU A 136 -10.11 -3.87 -14.16
N LEU A 137 -8.79 -3.95 -14.04
CA LEU A 137 -7.84 -3.26 -14.92
C LEU A 137 -7.17 -4.23 -15.88
N ASP A 138 -7.00 -3.80 -17.12
CA ASP A 138 -6.05 -4.41 -18.05
C ASP A 138 -4.64 -3.88 -17.75
N PRO A 139 -3.70 -4.72 -17.28
CA PRO A 139 -2.33 -4.30 -17.00
C PRO A 139 -1.52 -3.96 -18.26
N ALA A 140 -1.99 -4.28 -19.47
CA ALA A 140 -1.26 -3.92 -20.69
C ALA A 140 -1.25 -2.41 -20.93
N ASN A 141 -2.40 -1.75 -20.72
CA ASN A 141 -2.65 -0.37 -21.10
C ASN A 141 -3.33 0.48 -20.01
N GLY A 142 -3.83 -0.12 -18.93
CA GLY A 142 -4.53 0.57 -17.85
C GLY A 142 -6.02 0.77 -18.10
N ASP A 143 -6.60 0.11 -19.11
CA ASP A 143 -8.03 0.21 -19.39
C ASP A 143 -8.87 -0.39 -18.26
N VAL A 144 -10.00 0.25 -17.96
CA VAL A 144 -11.00 -0.27 -17.03
C VAL A 144 -11.91 -1.21 -17.78
N LEU A 145 -11.74 -2.51 -17.55
CA LEU A 145 -12.51 -3.58 -18.18
C LEU A 145 -13.90 -3.74 -17.54
N GLU A 146 -13.97 -3.55 -16.22
CA GLU A 146 -15.20 -3.74 -15.44
C GLU A 146 -15.24 -2.74 -14.28
N ARG A 147 -16.45 -2.28 -13.93
CA ARG A 147 -16.74 -1.57 -12.68
C ARG A 147 -17.80 -2.33 -11.91
N GLY A 148 -17.53 -2.61 -10.64
CA GLY A 148 -18.45 -3.35 -9.77
C GLY A 148 -18.66 -2.64 -8.44
N GLN A 149 -19.78 -2.93 -7.78
CA GLN A 149 -19.92 -2.61 -6.36
C GLN A 149 -19.08 -3.63 -5.58
N GLY A 150 -18.02 -3.14 -4.92
CA GLY A 150 -17.06 -4.00 -4.27
C GLY A 150 -17.63 -4.55 -2.97
N THR A 151 -17.39 -5.82 -2.68
CA THR A 151 -17.13 -6.26 -1.31
C THR A 151 -15.63 -6.45 -1.24
N ALA A 152 -14.91 -5.50 -0.65
CA ALA A 152 -13.50 -5.73 -0.34
C ALA A 152 -13.45 -6.99 0.55
N PRO A 153 -12.80 -8.09 0.14
CA PRO A 153 -12.63 -9.21 1.04
C PRO A 153 -11.90 -8.68 2.28
N VAL A 154 -12.40 -9.04 3.47
CA VAL A 154 -11.63 -8.90 4.71
C VAL A 154 -10.54 -9.96 4.66
N GLU A 155 -9.61 -9.81 3.72
CA GLU A 155 -8.40 -10.62 3.73
C GLU A 155 -7.59 -10.09 4.90
N GLN A 156 -7.64 -10.82 6.01
CA GLN A 156 -6.65 -10.70 7.07
C GLN A 156 -5.31 -10.98 6.40
N LEU A 157 -4.62 -9.92 5.98
CA LEU A 157 -3.18 -9.95 5.77
C LEU A 157 -2.63 -10.74 6.96
N ARG A 158 -2.12 -11.95 6.70
CA ARG A 158 -1.30 -12.67 7.69
C ARG A 158 0.02 -11.92 7.77
N SER A 159 -0.03 -10.69 8.25
CA SER A 159 1.12 -10.03 8.84
C SER A 159 1.50 -10.91 10.00
N VAL A 160 2.59 -11.66 9.85
CA VAL A 160 3.23 -12.25 11.01
C VAL A 160 3.68 -11.06 11.84
N VAL A 161 2.97 -10.80 12.93
CA VAL A 161 3.26 -9.69 13.82
C VAL A 161 4.65 -9.93 14.37
N SER A 162 5.61 -9.14 13.92
CA SER A 162 6.92 -9.11 14.53
C SER A 162 6.79 -8.50 15.93
N THR A 163 7.41 -9.13 16.92
CA THR A 163 7.54 -8.55 18.27
C THR A 163 8.67 -7.53 18.35
N ASP A 164 9.48 -7.42 17.29
CA ASP A 164 10.55 -6.44 17.18
C ASP A 164 9.98 -5.07 16.74
N PRO A 165 10.10 -4.01 17.56
CA PRO A 165 9.57 -2.68 17.24
C PRO A 165 10.28 -2.02 16.04
N SER A 166 11.44 -2.52 15.63
CA SER A 166 12.14 -2.03 14.43
C SER A 166 11.54 -2.59 13.14
N VAL A 167 10.68 -3.61 13.18
CA VAL A 167 10.10 -4.24 12.00
C VAL A 167 8.71 -3.66 11.71
N LEU A 168 8.62 -2.90 10.62
CA LEU A 168 7.37 -2.28 10.16
C LEU A 168 6.48 -3.25 9.39
N ALA A 169 7.08 -4.18 8.64
CA ALA A 169 6.36 -5.19 7.87
C ALA A 169 7.21 -6.45 7.71
N GLN A 170 6.54 -7.60 7.60
CA GLN A 170 7.17 -8.89 7.37
C GLN A 170 6.36 -9.69 6.35
N GLU A 171 7.05 -10.32 5.41
CA GLU A 171 6.47 -11.18 4.37
C GLU A 171 7.37 -12.41 4.18
N GLN A 172 6.81 -13.61 4.07
CA GLN A 172 7.56 -14.80 3.71
C GLN A 172 7.28 -15.15 2.25
N ILE A 173 8.32 -15.30 1.44
CA ILE A 173 8.24 -15.66 0.03
C ILE A 173 9.20 -16.82 -0.21
N GLY A 174 8.64 -17.97 -0.57
CA GLY A 174 9.42 -19.20 -0.70
C GLY A 174 10.11 -19.58 0.63
N ASP A 175 11.43 -19.76 0.56
CA ASP A 175 12.31 -20.13 1.66
C ASP A 175 12.94 -18.92 2.37
N ARG A 176 12.49 -17.69 2.07
CA ARG A 176 13.00 -16.45 2.65
C ARG A 176 11.92 -15.66 3.39
N VAL A 177 12.33 -15.03 4.48
CA VAL A 177 11.55 -14.03 5.21
C VAL A 177 12.15 -12.66 4.96
N TYR A 178 11.32 -11.77 4.45
CA TYR A 178 11.64 -10.38 4.15
C TYR A 178 11.08 -9.49 5.25
N ARG A 179 11.90 -8.60 5.80
CA ARG A 179 11.52 -7.64 6.84
C ARG A 179 11.83 -6.22 6.40
N LEU A 180 10.84 -5.36 6.45
CA LEU A 180 11.04 -3.92 6.34
C LEU A 180 11.39 -3.39 7.73
N LYS A 181 12.65 -3.00 7.90
CA LYS A 181 13.17 -2.48 9.16
C LYS A 181 13.35 -0.97 9.12
N VAL A 182 13.19 -0.35 10.28
CA VAL A 182 13.52 1.06 10.51
C VAL A 182 14.56 1.15 11.63
N ALA A 183 15.65 1.84 11.36
CA ALA A 183 16.73 2.07 12.32
C ALA A 183 16.97 3.58 12.47
N PRO A 184 17.07 4.12 13.69
CA PRO A 184 17.37 5.53 13.90
C PRO A 184 18.78 5.88 13.40
N VAL A 185 18.90 7.04 12.75
CA VAL A 185 20.17 7.60 12.26
C VAL A 185 20.37 9.00 12.85
N ALA A 186 21.59 9.28 13.33
CA ALA A 186 21.93 10.54 13.96
C ALA A 186 22.28 11.64 12.92
N PRO A 187 21.82 12.91 13.09
CA PRO A 187 20.76 13.38 13.98
C PRO A 187 19.43 13.61 13.23
N GLY A 188 18.35 12.94 13.67
CA GLY A 188 16.96 13.29 13.33
C GLY A 188 16.35 12.58 12.12
N GLY A 189 16.91 11.45 11.70
CA GLY A 189 16.33 10.61 10.65
C GLY A 189 16.21 9.16 11.10
N ALA A 190 15.45 8.38 10.35
CA ALA A 190 15.51 6.93 10.42
C ALA A 190 15.81 6.37 9.03
N GLU A 191 16.69 5.39 8.95
CA GLU A 191 16.95 4.64 7.72
C GLU A 191 16.00 3.46 7.67
N MET A 192 15.38 3.29 6.50
CA MET A 192 14.62 2.11 6.18
C MET A 192 15.47 1.16 5.37
N ALA A 193 15.44 -0.12 5.75
CA ALA A 193 16.12 -1.17 5.03
C ALA A 193 15.21 -2.40 4.87
N VAL A 194 15.39 -3.12 3.78
CA VAL A 194 14.81 -4.46 3.62
C VAL A 194 15.88 -5.48 3.96
N GLU A 195 15.57 -6.35 4.91
CA GLU A 195 16.37 -7.51 5.27
C GLU A 195 15.73 -8.76 4.66
N ALA A 196 16.54 -9.62 4.03
CA ALA A 196 16.16 -10.98 3.72
C ALA A 196 16.91 -11.96 4.62
N SER A 197 16.17 -12.91 5.16
CA SER A 197 16.72 -13.99 5.98
C SER A 197 16.15 -15.34 5.56
N SER A 198 16.92 -16.41 5.70
CA SER A 198 16.43 -17.76 5.44
C SER A 198 15.33 -18.14 6.44
N ALA A 199 14.21 -18.65 5.94
CA ALA A 199 13.10 -19.12 6.77
C ALA A 199 13.48 -20.38 7.58
N ALA A 200 14.46 -21.16 7.12
CA ALA A 200 14.86 -22.41 7.75
C ALA A 200 15.67 -22.22 9.04
N ASN A 201 16.53 -21.19 9.08
CA ASN A 201 17.47 -20.98 10.20
C ASN A 201 17.52 -19.53 10.70
N GLY A 202 16.85 -18.59 10.04
CA GLY A 202 16.84 -17.17 10.41
C GLY A 202 18.10 -16.40 10.05
N ASN A 203 19.07 -17.00 9.36
CA ASN A 203 20.30 -16.32 8.97
C ASN A 203 20.00 -15.20 7.97
N VAL A 204 20.52 -14.01 8.25
CA VAL A 204 20.44 -12.86 7.34
C VAL A 204 21.31 -13.12 6.12
N GLU A 205 20.71 -13.03 4.95
CA GLU A 205 21.39 -13.21 3.67
C GLU A 205 21.85 -11.87 3.08
N TRP A 206 21.00 -10.85 3.19
CA TRP A 206 21.34 -9.48 2.77
C TRP A 206 20.46 -8.44 3.46
N ILE A 207 20.93 -7.19 3.47
CA ILE A 207 20.22 -6.00 3.93
C ILE A 207 20.43 -4.90 2.89
N THR A 208 19.34 -4.28 2.44
CA THR A 208 19.38 -3.21 1.44
C THR A 208 18.73 -1.95 1.98
N PRO A 209 19.46 -0.83 2.08
CA PRO A 209 18.87 0.48 2.33
C PRO A 209 17.89 0.85 1.23
N VAL A 210 16.66 1.24 1.60
CA VAL A 210 15.62 1.62 0.63
C VAL A 210 15.26 3.10 0.70
N GLY A 211 15.61 3.79 1.79
CA GLY A 211 15.43 5.23 1.91
C GLY A 211 15.53 5.72 3.34
N THR A 212 15.25 7.00 3.55
CA THR A 212 15.22 7.64 4.87
C THR A 212 13.85 8.20 5.16
N VAL A 213 13.37 8.02 6.39
CA VAL A 213 12.16 8.67 6.89
C VAL A 213 12.60 9.80 7.82
N PRO A 214 12.01 11.00 7.72
CA PRO A 214 12.23 12.03 8.73
C PRO A 214 11.76 11.50 10.09
N ASP A 215 12.52 11.79 11.15
CA ASP A 215 12.13 11.43 12.51
C ASP A 215 10.84 12.18 12.86
N ILE A 216 9.72 11.46 12.84
CA ILE A 216 8.46 11.93 13.41
C ILE A 216 8.58 11.67 14.91
N GLY A 217 9.38 12.49 15.59
CA GLY A 217 9.50 12.43 17.04
C GLY A 217 8.11 12.42 17.70
N PRO A 218 7.97 11.90 18.93
CA PRO A 218 6.67 11.82 19.59
C PRO A 218 6.01 13.21 19.58
N THR A 219 4.81 13.29 19.00
CA THR A 219 4.01 14.51 19.00
C THR A 219 3.94 15.03 20.43
N PRO A 220 4.44 16.25 20.74
CA PRO A 220 4.38 16.75 22.10
C PRO A 220 2.90 16.82 22.51
N LEU A 221 2.60 16.19 23.65
CA LEU A 221 1.31 16.34 24.32
C LEU A 221 1.10 17.84 24.52
N ARG A 222 0.10 18.42 23.85
CA ARG A 222 -0.29 19.81 24.11
C ARG A 222 -0.72 19.92 25.59
N PRO A 223 -0.19 20.90 26.34
CA PRO A 223 -0.66 21.18 27.70
C PRO A 223 -2.10 21.68 27.73
#